data_AF-A0A800ETC6-F1
#
_entry.id   AF-A0A800ETC6-F1
#
_cell.length_a   1.000
_cell.length_b   1.000
_cell.length_c   1.000
_cell.angle_alpha   90.00
_cell.angle_beta   90.00
_cell.angle_gamma   90.00
#
_symmetry.space_group_name_H-M   'P 1'
#
loop_
_entity.id
_entity.type
_entity.pdbx_description
1 polymer ?
#
loop_
_entity_poly.entity_id
_entity_poly.type
_entity_poly.pdbx_seq_one_letter_code
_entity_poly.pdbx_strand_id
1 'polypeptide(L)'
;DLRLLAHLREVEEPFESEQIGSSAMPYKRNPMRAERICAIARHVMVLAQDPLHTAATQWLERTLDDSANRRLSIPDSYLALDGILVLVENVSSGLVVNPQVIRKNLEEHLQFMASETILMHASSAGGDRQELHERIRGHSMAAAARMKDEGEPADLLERIAGDDVFGMDLEQLRELSHADRFVGRAPQQVDRFLAEWVRPALERLEAGANERLGKPDVRV
;
A
#
# COMPACT_ATOMS: atom_id res chain seq x y z
N ASP A 1 4.76 0.55 3.56
CA ASP A 1 3.73 0.00 2.66
C ASP A 1 4.29 -0.95 1.64
N LEU A 2 5.15 -0.51 0.71
CA LEU A 2 5.72 -1.37 -0.34
C LEU A 2 6.28 -2.71 0.18
N ARG A 3 7.01 -2.69 1.30
CA ARG A 3 7.57 -3.92 1.92
C ARG A 3 6.48 -4.92 2.36
N LEU A 4 5.31 -4.44 2.78
CA LEU A 4 4.17 -5.28 3.13
C LEU A 4 3.48 -5.81 1.86
N LEU A 5 3.29 -4.97 0.85
CA LEU A 5 2.73 -5.40 -0.44
C LEU A 5 3.62 -6.42 -1.16
N ALA A 6 4.94 -6.31 -1.00
CA ALA A 6 5.91 -7.30 -1.49
C ALA A 6 5.78 -8.65 -0.78
N HIS A 7 5.49 -8.64 0.54
CA HIS A 7 5.17 -9.86 1.28
C HIS A 7 3.90 -10.54 0.73
N LEU A 8 2.88 -9.75 0.39
CA LEU A 8 1.65 -10.22 -0.27
C LEU A 8 1.85 -10.57 -1.75
N ARG A 9 3.02 -10.25 -2.32
CA ARG A 9 3.36 -10.38 -3.76
C ARG A 9 2.47 -9.56 -4.69
N GLU A 10 1.78 -8.56 -4.16
CA GLU A 10 0.90 -7.68 -4.94
C GLU A 10 1.69 -6.62 -5.70
N VAL A 11 2.76 -6.13 -5.06
CA VAL A 11 3.63 -5.07 -5.61
C VAL A 11 5.09 -5.39 -5.27
N GLU A 12 5.98 -5.29 -6.24
CA GLU A 12 7.42 -5.51 -6.09
C GLU A 12 8.22 -4.26 -6.51
N GLU A 13 9.42 -4.09 -5.94
CA GLU A 13 10.38 -3.11 -6.43
C GLU A 13 11.04 -3.60 -7.75
N PRO A 14 11.63 -2.70 -8.56
CA PRO A 14 12.29 -3.11 -9.80
C PRO A 14 13.38 -4.16 -9.53
N PHE A 15 13.52 -5.13 -10.44
CA PHE A 15 14.50 -6.20 -10.32
C PHE A 15 15.43 -6.19 -11.54
N GLU A 16 16.72 -5.91 -11.32
CA GLU A 16 17.69 -5.87 -12.43
C GLU A 16 17.98 -7.29 -12.93
N SER A 17 18.31 -7.42 -14.22
CA SER A 17 18.56 -8.74 -14.85
C SER A 17 19.68 -9.54 -14.20
N GLU A 18 20.67 -8.86 -13.61
CA GLU A 18 21.82 -9.46 -12.93
C GLU A 18 21.67 -9.48 -11.39
N GLN A 19 20.56 -8.99 -10.85
CA GLN A 19 20.35 -8.89 -9.41
C GLN A 19 20.15 -10.28 -8.80
N ILE A 20 20.93 -10.58 -7.76
CA ILE A 20 20.75 -11.81 -6.96
C ILE A 20 19.89 -11.45 -5.75
N GLY A 21 18.61 -11.87 -5.77
CA GLY A 21 17.67 -11.62 -4.67
C GLY A 21 17.99 -12.44 -3.40
N SER A 22 18.44 -13.68 -3.57
CA SER A 22 18.92 -14.57 -2.51
C SER A 22 19.93 -15.55 -3.08
N SER A 23 21.02 -15.81 -2.34
CA SER A 23 22.07 -16.75 -2.74
C SER A 23 21.59 -18.21 -2.87
N ALA A 24 20.47 -18.57 -2.24
CA ALA A 24 19.98 -19.95 -2.19
C ALA A 24 18.54 -20.13 -2.72
N MET A 25 17.77 -19.05 -2.87
CA MET A 25 16.36 -19.13 -3.27
C MET A 25 16.08 -18.25 -4.50
N PRO A 26 16.18 -18.81 -5.73
CA PRO A 26 16.06 -18.04 -6.98
C PRO A 26 14.72 -17.31 -7.16
N TYR A 27 13.64 -17.82 -6.57
CA TYR A 27 12.32 -17.20 -6.65
C TYR A 27 12.12 -16.05 -5.65
N LYS A 28 13.01 -15.89 -4.66
CA LYS A 28 12.84 -14.94 -3.55
C LYS A 28 13.34 -13.55 -3.96
N ARG A 29 12.41 -12.62 -4.13
CA ARG A 29 12.69 -11.20 -4.36
C ARG A 29 12.49 -10.42 -3.06
N ASN A 30 13.56 -9.82 -2.55
CA ASN A 30 13.51 -9.02 -1.33
C ASN A 30 13.39 -7.53 -1.71
N PRO A 31 12.57 -6.73 -1.00
CA PRO A 31 12.43 -5.31 -1.24
C PRO A 31 13.61 -4.52 -0.62
N MET A 32 14.84 -4.82 -1.05
CA MET A 32 16.07 -4.33 -0.43
C MET A 32 16.25 -2.82 -0.57
N ARG A 33 15.79 -2.23 -1.68
CA ARG A 33 15.86 -0.77 -1.87
C ARG A 33 14.86 -0.08 -0.94
N ALA A 34 13.64 -0.62 -0.83
CA ALA A 34 12.66 -0.11 0.13
C ALA A 34 13.15 -0.23 1.59
N GLU A 35 13.85 -1.30 1.94
CA GLU A 35 14.49 -1.48 3.25
C GLU A 35 15.60 -0.45 3.49
N ARG A 36 16.45 -0.21 2.48
CA ARG A 36 17.51 0.82 2.52
C ARG A 36 16.92 2.22 2.70
N ILE A 37 15.84 2.55 1.98
CA ILE A 37 15.07 3.80 2.16
C ILE A 37 14.63 3.94 3.62
N CYS A 38 13.96 2.93 4.19
CA CYS A 38 13.52 2.98 5.58
C CYS A 38 14.68 3.14 6.58
N ALA A 39 15.82 2.50 6.32
CA ALA A 39 16.99 2.57 7.19
C ALA A 39 17.59 3.98 7.23
N ILE A 40 17.81 4.59 6.05
CA ILE A 40 18.38 5.94 5.93
C ILE A 40 17.36 6.99 6.41
N ALA A 41 16.07 6.84 6.09
CA ALA A 41 15.03 7.75 6.55
C ALA A 41 14.97 7.83 8.08
N ARG A 42 15.12 6.69 8.77
CA ARG A 42 15.20 6.67 10.24
C ARG A 42 16.40 7.47 10.77
N HIS A 43 17.53 7.42 10.07
CA HIS A 43 18.70 8.22 10.44
C HIS A 43 18.44 9.72 10.29
N VAL A 44 17.85 10.15 9.16
CA VAL A 44 17.45 11.56 8.95
C VAL A 44 16.50 12.06 10.03
N MET A 45 15.52 11.24 10.43
CA MET A 45 14.59 11.59 11.51
C MET A 45 15.30 11.84 12.84
N VAL A 46 16.34 11.08 13.14
CA VAL A 46 17.15 11.25 14.36
C VAL A 46 18.07 12.46 14.25
N LEU A 47 18.71 12.68 13.10
CA LEU A 47 19.58 13.84 12.85
C LEU A 47 18.86 15.18 13.06
N ALA A 48 17.54 15.23 12.89
CA ALA A 48 16.75 16.45 13.15
C ALA A 48 16.84 16.94 14.62
N GLN A 49 17.26 16.10 15.56
CA GLN A 49 17.45 16.50 16.96
C GLN A 49 18.70 17.37 17.19
N ASP A 50 19.73 17.20 16.37
CA ASP A 50 20.98 17.95 16.48
C ASP A 50 20.80 19.47 16.38
N PRO A 51 20.13 20.02 15.33
CA PRO A 51 19.89 21.46 15.26
C PRO A 51 18.94 21.94 16.36
N LEU A 52 18.00 21.10 16.83
CA LEU A 52 17.10 21.46 17.94
C LEU A 52 17.87 21.70 19.23
N HIS A 53 18.75 20.77 19.62
CA HIS A 53 19.58 20.91 20.81
C HIS A 53 20.60 22.05 20.65
N THR A 54 21.25 22.13 19.48
CA THR A 54 22.23 23.19 19.20
C THR A 54 21.60 24.58 19.34
N ALA A 55 20.39 24.79 18.79
CA ALA A 55 19.71 26.08 18.87
C ALA A 55 19.27 26.42 20.30
N ALA A 56 18.83 25.43 21.08
CA ALA A 56 18.36 25.63 22.44
C ALA A 56 19.46 26.10 23.41
N THR A 57 20.74 25.79 23.12
CA THR A 57 21.87 26.08 24.01
C THR A 57 22.79 27.20 23.53
N GLN A 58 22.47 27.91 22.44
CA GLN A 58 23.23 29.08 22.02
C GLN A 58 23.09 30.21 23.04
N TRP A 59 24.21 30.65 23.63
CA TRP A 59 24.21 31.73 24.62
C TRP A 59 24.48 33.09 24.00
N LEU A 60 23.61 34.06 24.30
CA LEU A 60 23.71 35.47 23.90
C LEU A 60 23.94 35.63 22.38
N GLU A 61 25.03 36.27 21.97
CA GLU A 61 25.31 36.53 20.56
C GLU A 61 25.75 35.28 19.78
N ARG A 62 26.50 34.34 20.42
CA ARG A 62 26.93 33.05 19.85
C ARG A 62 27.82 32.24 20.82
N THR A 63 27.70 30.92 20.83
CA THR A 63 28.69 29.97 21.38
C THR A 63 29.19 28.99 20.30
N LEU A 64 30.44 28.52 20.39
CA LEU A 64 31.10 27.75 19.31
C LEU A 64 30.83 26.23 19.34
N ASP A 65 30.09 25.75 20.34
CA ASP A 65 29.63 24.35 20.45
C ASP A 65 28.74 23.92 19.28
N ASP A 66 28.18 24.87 18.52
CA ASP A 66 27.45 24.63 17.28
C ASP A 66 28.34 24.10 16.14
N SER A 67 29.60 24.53 16.08
CA SER A 67 30.47 24.37 14.90
C SER A 67 30.75 22.89 14.59
N ALA A 68 31.11 22.09 15.59
CA ALA A 68 31.43 20.68 15.39
C ALA A 68 30.18 19.87 15.02
N ASN A 69 29.05 20.12 15.71
CA ASN A 69 27.80 19.44 15.42
C ASN A 69 27.33 19.75 13.98
N ARG A 70 27.28 21.03 13.59
CA ARG A 70 26.79 21.46 12.26
C ARG A 70 27.62 20.93 11.11
N ARG A 71 28.91 20.63 11.32
CA ARG A 71 29.79 20.01 10.31
C ARG A 71 29.43 18.54 10.03
N LEU A 72 28.70 17.89 10.94
CA LEU A 72 28.20 16.52 10.77
C LEU A 72 26.72 16.56 10.38
N SER A 73 25.88 17.16 11.22
CA SER A 73 24.43 17.09 11.08
C SER A 73 23.92 17.70 9.78
N ILE A 74 24.53 18.79 9.29
CA ILE A 74 24.09 19.43 8.04
C ILE A 74 24.48 18.56 6.83
N PRO A 75 25.76 18.24 6.55
CA PRO A 75 26.10 17.43 5.39
C PRO A 75 25.43 16.05 5.40
N ASP A 76 25.41 15.39 6.56
CA ASP A 76 24.83 14.05 6.68
C ASP A 76 23.32 14.06 6.39
N SER A 77 22.60 15.09 6.84
CA SER A 77 21.17 15.22 6.53
C SER A 77 20.91 15.37 5.04
N TYR A 78 21.70 16.19 4.34
CA TYR A 78 21.54 16.40 2.90
C TYR A 78 21.92 15.15 2.09
N LEU A 79 23.06 14.52 2.40
CA LEU A 79 23.51 13.30 1.71
C LEU A 79 22.55 12.13 1.94
N ALA A 80 22.07 11.95 3.16
CA ALA A 80 21.11 10.92 3.49
C ALA A 80 19.76 11.14 2.77
N LEU A 81 19.27 12.38 2.77
CA LEU A 81 18.02 12.71 2.06
C LEU A 81 18.15 12.55 0.55
N ASP A 82 19.25 13.02 -0.04
CA ASP A 82 19.54 12.84 -1.47
C ASP A 82 19.54 11.35 -1.84
N GLY A 83 20.28 10.53 -1.09
CA GLY A 83 20.30 9.08 -1.28
C GLY A 83 18.91 8.42 -1.15
N ILE A 84 18.06 8.90 -0.24
CA ILE A 84 16.67 8.43 -0.14
C ILE A 84 15.89 8.78 -1.41
N LEU A 85 15.97 10.02 -1.89
CA LEU A 85 15.22 10.49 -3.06
C LEU A 85 15.63 9.75 -4.34
N VAL A 86 16.92 9.52 -4.52
CA VAL A 86 17.48 8.70 -5.61
C VAL A 86 16.90 7.27 -5.58
N LEU A 87 16.83 6.65 -4.40
CA LEU A 87 16.23 5.32 -4.25
C LEU A 87 14.72 5.33 -4.50
N VAL A 88 14.01 6.35 -4.02
CA VAL A 88 12.56 6.50 -4.22
C VAL A 88 12.23 6.67 -5.70
N GLU A 89 13.00 7.48 -6.44
CA GLU A 89 12.84 7.66 -7.87
C GLU A 89 13.05 6.33 -8.61
N ASN A 90 14.10 5.58 -8.29
CA ASN A 90 14.35 4.27 -8.89
C ASN A 90 13.22 3.27 -8.62
N VAL A 91 12.79 3.16 -7.36
CA VAL A 91 11.71 2.24 -6.97
C VAL A 91 10.38 2.61 -7.63
N SER A 92 10.01 3.89 -7.61
CA SER A 92 8.74 4.37 -8.17
C SER A 92 8.69 4.29 -9.70
N SER A 93 9.83 4.45 -10.38
CA SER A 93 9.92 4.39 -11.85
C SER A 93 9.81 2.98 -12.43
N GLY A 94 10.09 1.94 -11.64
CA GLY A 94 10.07 0.55 -12.08
C GLY A 94 9.25 -0.38 -11.19
N LEU A 95 8.23 0.15 -10.52
CA LEU A 95 7.32 -0.60 -9.68
C LEU A 95 6.62 -1.70 -10.51
N VAL A 96 6.60 -2.93 -10.00
CA VAL A 96 5.91 -4.05 -10.65
C VAL A 96 4.63 -4.35 -9.88
N VAL A 97 3.49 -4.33 -10.56
CA VAL A 97 2.18 -4.67 -9.98
C VAL A 97 1.75 -6.04 -10.52
N ASN A 98 1.18 -6.89 -9.65
CA ASN A 98 0.74 -8.24 -9.98
C ASN A 98 -0.80 -8.37 -9.88
N PRO A 99 -1.58 -7.96 -10.89
CA PRO A 99 -3.04 -7.90 -10.80
C PRO A 99 -3.72 -9.24 -10.48
N GLN A 100 -3.16 -10.36 -10.95
CA GLN A 100 -3.72 -11.69 -10.68
C GLN A 100 -3.56 -12.10 -9.21
N VAL A 101 -2.45 -11.70 -8.58
CA VAL A 101 -2.22 -11.92 -7.14
C VAL A 101 -3.17 -11.04 -6.33
N ILE A 102 -3.28 -9.76 -6.69
CA ILE A 102 -4.23 -8.83 -6.06
C ILE A 102 -5.65 -9.37 -6.14
N ARG A 103 -6.08 -9.83 -7.32
CA ARG A 103 -7.41 -10.43 -7.51
C ARG A 103 -7.62 -11.64 -6.61
N LYS A 104 -6.66 -12.58 -6.59
CA LYS A 104 -6.73 -13.77 -5.74
C LYS A 104 -6.86 -13.42 -4.26
N ASN A 105 -6.01 -12.51 -3.76
CA ASN A 105 -6.03 -12.08 -2.36
C ASN A 105 -7.34 -11.35 -2.03
N LEU A 106 -7.87 -10.57 -2.96
CA LEU A 106 -9.14 -9.88 -2.81
C LEU A 106 -10.33 -10.85 -2.76
N GLU A 107 -10.39 -11.81 -3.67
CA GLU A 107 -11.47 -12.81 -3.77
C GLU A 107 -11.67 -13.60 -2.46
N GLU A 108 -10.58 -13.88 -1.74
CA GLU A 108 -10.60 -14.57 -0.44
C GLU A 108 -11.48 -13.83 0.60
N HIS A 109 -11.50 -12.49 0.55
CA HIS A 109 -12.23 -11.66 1.52
C HIS A 109 -13.45 -10.92 0.94
N LEU A 110 -13.55 -10.79 -0.38
CA LEU A 110 -14.58 -10.00 -1.06
C LEU A 110 -15.99 -10.50 -0.76
N GLN A 111 -16.18 -11.81 -0.67
CA GLN A 111 -17.45 -12.43 -0.31
C GLN A 111 -17.98 -11.96 1.07
N PHE A 112 -17.09 -11.75 2.05
CA PHE A 112 -17.47 -11.26 3.37
C PHE A 112 -17.80 -9.77 3.34
N MET A 113 -17.03 -8.99 2.58
CA MET A 113 -17.29 -7.54 2.41
C MET A 113 -18.60 -7.29 1.67
N ALA A 114 -19.00 -8.20 0.76
CA ALA A 114 -20.25 -8.12 0.02
C ALA A 114 -21.50 -8.48 0.86
N SER A 115 -21.33 -9.01 2.08
CA SER A 115 -22.43 -9.47 2.93
C SER A 115 -23.53 -8.41 3.16
N GLU A 116 -23.15 -7.15 3.37
CA GLU A 116 -24.12 -6.05 3.51
C GLU A 116 -24.87 -5.78 2.20
N THR A 117 -24.18 -5.81 1.06
CA THR A 117 -24.79 -5.60 -0.26
C THR A 117 -25.80 -6.70 -0.57
N ILE A 118 -25.45 -7.95 -0.25
CA ILE A 118 -26.32 -9.12 -0.40
C ILE A 118 -27.55 -9.00 0.51
N LEU A 119 -27.35 -8.64 1.79
CA LEU A 119 -28.43 -8.43 2.76
C LEU A 119 -29.42 -7.36 2.27
N MET A 120 -28.90 -6.22 1.81
CA MET A 120 -29.72 -5.11 1.33
C MET A 120 -30.51 -5.48 0.07
N HIS A 121 -29.91 -6.26 -0.83
CA HIS A 121 -30.58 -6.76 -2.02
C HIS A 121 -31.73 -7.72 -1.66
N ALA A 122 -31.45 -8.74 -0.85
CA ALA A 122 -32.45 -9.72 -0.41
C ALA A 122 -33.60 -9.08 0.38
N SER A 123 -33.29 -8.13 1.27
CA SER A 123 -34.31 -7.40 2.02
C SER A 123 -35.17 -6.52 1.11
N SER A 124 -34.58 -5.88 0.09
CA SER A 124 -35.33 -5.09 -0.91
C SER A 124 -36.22 -5.97 -1.81
N ALA A 125 -35.87 -7.25 -1.98
CA ALA A 125 -36.68 -8.25 -2.67
C ALA A 125 -37.84 -8.81 -1.82
N GLY A 126 -38.00 -8.34 -0.57
CA GLY A 126 -39.12 -8.69 0.31
C GLY A 126 -38.79 -9.68 1.43
N GLY A 127 -37.53 -10.08 1.59
CA GLY A 127 -37.11 -10.94 2.70
C GLY A 127 -37.08 -10.22 4.05
N ASP A 128 -37.33 -10.96 5.14
CA ASP A 128 -37.22 -10.43 6.49
C ASP A 128 -35.76 -10.12 6.82
N ARG A 129 -35.47 -8.85 7.11
CA ARG A 129 -34.10 -8.38 7.32
C ARG A 129 -33.42 -9.05 8.52
N GLN A 130 -34.17 -9.33 9.59
CA GLN A 130 -33.63 -9.90 10.81
C GLN A 130 -33.26 -11.37 10.60
N GLU A 131 -34.13 -12.11 9.91
CA GLU A 131 -33.88 -13.50 9.51
C GLU A 131 -32.68 -13.58 8.55
N LEU A 132 -32.67 -12.78 7.47
CA LEU A 132 -31.58 -12.75 6.49
C LEU A 132 -30.24 -12.42 7.15
N HIS A 133 -30.21 -11.46 8.08
CA HIS A 133 -29.00 -11.10 8.80
C HIS A 133 -28.46 -12.27 9.64
N GLU A 134 -29.34 -12.97 10.38
CA GLU A 134 -28.90 -14.11 11.20
C GLU A 134 -28.41 -15.29 10.33
N ARG A 135 -29.06 -15.53 9.17
CA ARG A 135 -28.60 -16.51 8.18
C ARG A 135 -27.23 -16.16 7.61
N ILE A 136 -27.03 -14.92 7.14
CA ILE A 136 -25.72 -14.45 6.63
C ILE A 136 -24.64 -14.57 7.71
N ARG A 137 -24.95 -14.22 8.96
CA ARG A 137 -24.02 -14.33 10.07
C ARG A 137 -23.58 -15.79 10.26
N GLY A 138 -24.52 -16.72 10.30
CA GLY A 138 -24.24 -18.15 10.41
C GLY A 138 -23.35 -18.66 9.28
N HIS A 139 -23.70 -18.34 8.02
CA HIS A 139 -22.91 -18.72 6.85
C HIS A 139 -21.51 -18.09 6.86
N SER A 140 -21.39 -16.83 7.27
CA SER A 140 -20.11 -16.11 7.37
C SER A 140 -19.21 -16.73 8.43
N MET A 141 -19.75 -17.12 9.59
CA MET A 141 -18.99 -17.80 10.63
C MET A 141 -18.51 -19.17 10.16
N ALA A 142 -19.33 -19.93 9.43
CA ALA A 142 -18.95 -21.22 8.89
C ALA A 142 -17.88 -21.11 7.81
N ALA A 143 -18.02 -20.18 6.86
CA ALA A 143 -17.01 -19.92 5.83
C ALA A 143 -15.68 -19.44 6.43
N ALA A 144 -15.73 -18.59 7.48
CA ALA A 144 -14.53 -18.17 8.19
C ALA A 144 -13.87 -19.30 8.99
N ALA A 145 -14.64 -20.22 9.57
CA ALA A 145 -14.12 -21.41 10.23
C ALA A 145 -13.43 -22.34 9.22
N ARG A 146 -14.02 -22.56 8.03
CA ARG A 146 -13.40 -23.33 6.94
C ARG A 146 -12.00 -22.80 6.58
N MET A 147 -11.84 -21.49 6.50
CA MET A 147 -10.52 -20.89 6.26
C MET A 147 -9.52 -21.12 7.38
N LYS A 148 -9.94 -20.95 8.64
CA LYS A 148 -9.04 -20.97 9.79
C LYS A 148 -8.70 -22.38 10.27
N ASP A 149 -9.68 -23.27 10.25
CA ASP A 149 -9.61 -24.58 10.88
C ASP A 149 -9.25 -25.66 9.85
N GLU A 150 -9.68 -25.51 8.59
CA GLU A 150 -9.43 -26.48 7.52
C GLU A 150 -8.35 -26.02 6.54
N GLY A 151 -8.00 -24.73 6.51
CA GLY A 151 -7.04 -24.16 5.56
C GLY A 151 -7.58 -24.08 4.13
N GLU A 152 -8.90 -24.09 4.00
CA GLU A 152 -9.60 -24.18 2.73
C GLU A 152 -10.25 -22.83 2.35
N PRO A 153 -10.48 -22.52 1.05
CA PRO A 153 -11.03 -21.22 0.65
C PRO A 153 -12.41 -20.94 1.27
N ALA A 154 -12.77 -19.69 1.55
CA ALA A 154 -14.14 -19.42 1.99
C ALA A 154 -15.16 -19.68 0.86
N ASP A 155 -16.32 -20.22 1.25
CA ASP A 155 -17.43 -20.70 0.41
C ASP A 155 -18.75 -19.98 0.74
N LEU A 156 -18.69 -18.70 1.16
CA LEU A 156 -19.83 -17.95 1.64
C LEU A 156 -20.91 -17.77 0.57
N LEU A 157 -20.51 -17.48 -0.68
CA LEU A 157 -21.49 -17.28 -1.75
C LEU A 157 -22.22 -18.58 -2.08
N GLU A 158 -21.52 -19.71 -2.07
CA GLU A 158 -22.11 -21.04 -2.26
C GLU A 158 -23.10 -21.39 -1.15
N ARG A 159 -22.78 -21.05 0.10
CA ARG A 159 -23.69 -21.25 1.25
C ARG A 159 -24.95 -20.42 1.15
N ILE A 160 -24.83 -19.15 0.74
CA ILE A 160 -25.96 -18.25 0.56
C ILE A 160 -26.82 -18.72 -0.62
N ALA A 161 -26.22 -19.15 -1.74
CA ALA A 161 -26.93 -19.67 -2.90
C ALA A 161 -27.73 -20.96 -2.58
N GLY A 162 -27.26 -21.75 -1.60
CA GLY A 162 -27.92 -22.97 -1.15
C GLY A 162 -28.98 -22.76 -0.08
N ASP A 163 -29.22 -21.53 0.37
CA ASP A 163 -30.22 -21.20 1.38
C ASP A 163 -31.39 -20.44 0.74
N ASP A 164 -32.50 -21.16 0.57
CA ASP A 164 -33.70 -20.68 -0.15
C ASP A 164 -34.26 -19.36 0.39
N VAL A 165 -33.97 -19.00 1.65
CA VAL A 165 -34.38 -17.73 2.27
C VAL A 165 -33.84 -16.51 1.49
N PHE A 166 -32.68 -16.65 0.84
CA PHE A 166 -32.09 -15.57 0.05
C PHE A 166 -32.71 -15.41 -1.34
N GLY A 167 -33.27 -16.48 -1.91
CA GLY A 167 -33.87 -16.46 -3.25
C GLY A 167 -32.91 -15.99 -4.36
N MET A 168 -31.61 -16.20 -4.19
CA MET A 168 -30.56 -15.78 -5.13
C MET A 168 -29.72 -16.97 -5.57
N ASP A 169 -29.41 -17.02 -6.86
CA ASP A 169 -28.43 -17.99 -7.39
C ASP A 169 -26.99 -17.47 -7.24
N LEU A 170 -26.03 -18.36 -7.53
CA LEU A 170 -24.61 -18.06 -7.42
C LEU A 170 -24.14 -17.00 -8.43
N GLU A 171 -24.78 -16.88 -9.59
CA GLU A 171 -24.42 -15.89 -10.61
C GLU A 171 -24.79 -14.48 -10.14
N GLN A 172 -26.00 -14.33 -9.61
CA GLN A 172 -26.49 -13.09 -9.00
C GLN A 172 -25.57 -12.65 -7.83
N LEU A 173 -25.19 -13.59 -6.96
CA LEU A 173 -24.30 -13.30 -5.83
C LEU A 173 -22.90 -12.86 -6.27
N ARG A 174 -22.34 -13.48 -7.32
CA ARG A 174 -21.05 -13.08 -7.91
C ARG A 174 -21.12 -11.69 -8.51
N GLU A 175 -22.21 -11.35 -9.17
CA GLU A 175 -22.39 -10.00 -9.74
C GLU A 175 -22.55 -8.93 -8.66
N LEU A 176 -23.28 -9.22 -7.58
CA LEU A 176 -23.38 -8.33 -6.41
C LEU A 176 -22.03 -8.16 -5.70
N SER A 177 -21.16 -9.17 -5.78
CA SER A 177 -19.84 -9.20 -5.14
C SER A 177 -18.70 -8.76 -6.08
N HIS A 178 -18.99 -8.12 -7.21
CA HIS A 178 -17.93 -7.71 -8.15
C HIS A 178 -17.06 -6.58 -7.59
N ALA A 179 -15.73 -6.74 -7.62
CA ALA A 179 -14.75 -5.84 -6.98
C ALA A 179 -14.92 -4.35 -7.34
N ASP A 180 -15.24 -4.05 -8.60
CA ASP A 180 -15.44 -2.67 -9.09
C ASP A 180 -16.59 -1.93 -8.38
N ARG A 181 -17.52 -2.65 -7.75
CA ARG A 181 -18.60 -2.04 -6.96
C ARG A 181 -18.14 -1.57 -5.58
N PHE A 182 -16.96 -2.00 -5.12
CA PHE A 182 -16.44 -1.76 -3.78
C PHE A 182 -15.30 -0.73 -3.73
N VAL A 183 -14.94 -0.09 -4.85
CA VAL A 183 -13.89 0.95 -4.88
C VAL A 183 -14.40 2.36 -4.63
N GLY A 184 -15.72 2.54 -4.46
CA GLY A 184 -16.36 3.82 -4.19
C GLY A 184 -15.97 4.89 -5.21
N ARG A 185 -15.33 5.97 -4.74
CA ARG A 185 -14.85 7.08 -5.58
C ARG A 185 -13.34 7.10 -5.79
N ALA A 186 -12.64 6.00 -5.49
CA ALA A 186 -11.18 5.96 -5.55
C ALA A 186 -10.62 6.42 -6.92
N PRO A 187 -11.15 5.98 -8.08
CA PRO A 187 -10.65 6.46 -9.37
C PRO A 187 -10.80 7.97 -9.56
N GLN A 188 -11.98 8.52 -9.22
CA GLN A 188 -12.24 9.96 -9.40
C GLN A 188 -11.44 10.82 -8.42
N GLN A 189 -11.17 10.31 -7.21
CA GLN A 189 -10.29 10.96 -6.25
C GLN A 189 -8.85 11.04 -6.76
N VAL A 190 -8.34 9.97 -7.37
CA VAL A 190 -7.00 9.93 -7.99
C VAL A 190 -6.93 10.93 -9.15
N ASP A 191 -7.86 10.87 -10.09
CA ASP A 191 -7.87 11.77 -11.27
C ASP A 191 -7.89 13.24 -10.84
N ARG A 192 -8.76 13.57 -9.88
CA ARG A 192 -8.87 14.92 -9.34
C ARG A 192 -7.59 15.37 -8.64
N PHE A 193 -7.00 14.52 -7.79
CA PHE A 193 -5.77 14.86 -7.07
C PHE A 193 -4.60 15.11 -8.04
N LEU A 194 -4.46 14.27 -9.06
CA LEU A 194 -3.44 14.43 -10.08
C LEU A 194 -3.61 15.74 -10.86
N ALA A 195 -4.84 16.07 -11.26
CA ALA A 195 -5.13 17.26 -12.05
C ALA A 195 -5.02 18.57 -11.26
N GLU A 196 -5.59 18.63 -10.05
CA GLU A 196 -5.69 19.88 -9.27
C GLU A 196 -4.43 20.18 -8.44
N TRP A 197 -3.65 19.15 -8.05
CA TRP A 197 -2.56 19.31 -7.08
C TRP A 197 -1.20 18.89 -7.61
N VAL A 198 -1.10 17.69 -8.21
CA VAL A 198 0.20 17.15 -8.62
C VAL A 198 0.73 17.84 -9.88
N ARG A 199 -0.04 17.88 -10.97
CA ARG A 199 0.41 18.51 -12.23
C ARG A 199 0.78 19.99 -12.04
N PRO A 200 -0.03 20.84 -11.39
CA PRO A 200 0.34 22.24 -11.18
C PRO A 200 1.57 22.41 -10.27
N ALA A 201 1.80 21.50 -9.31
CA ALA A 201 3.02 21.53 -8.52
C ALA A 201 4.26 21.18 -9.36
N LEU A 202 4.17 20.17 -10.21
CA LEU A 202 5.27 19.77 -11.11
C LEU A 202 5.57 20.85 -12.16
N GLU A 203 4.55 21.43 -12.79
CA GLU A 203 4.72 22.51 -13.78
C GLU A 203 5.45 23.73 -13.20
N ARG A 204 5.13 24.11 -11.95
CA ARG A 204 5.85 25.20 -11.25
C ARG A 204 7.32 24.87 -11.01
N LEU A 205 7.64 23.61 -10.70
CA LEU A 205 9.01 23.18 -10.47
C LEU A 205 9.80 23.06 -11.78
N GLU A 206 9.17 22.55 -12.84
CA GLU A 206 9.80 22.45 -14.17
C GLU A 206 10.10 23.83 -14.78
N ALA A 207 9.20 24.79 -14.63
CA ALA A 207 9.41 26.16 -15.10
C ALA A 207 10.57 26.89 -14.40
N GLY A 208 10.98 26.43 -13.21
CA GLY A 208 12.09 26.97 -12.44
C GLY A 208 13.35 26.11 -12.42
N ALA A 209 13.34 24.94 -13.07
CA ALA A 209 14.46 24.00 -13.05
C ALA A 209 15.48 24.37 -14.14
N ASN A 210 16.74 24.57 -13.75
CA ASN A 210 17.82 24.91 -14.68
C ASN A 210 18.28 23.74 -15.56
N GLU A 211 17.98 22.49 -15.18
CA GLU A 211 18.27 21.28 -15.98
C GLU A 211 17.52 20.07 -15.40
N ARG A 212 17.03 19.16 -16.25
CA ARG A 212 16.60 17.83 -15.79
C ARG A 212 17.86 17.01 -15.49
N LEU A 213 18.06 16.64 -14.22
CA LEU A 213 19.02 15.61 -13.88
C LEU A 213 18.64 14.32 -14.65
N GLY A 214 19.64 13.65 -15.25
CA GLY A 214 19.42 12.41 -15.99
C GLY A 214 18.87 11.30 -15.08
N LYS A 215 18.57 10.12 -15.65
CA LYS A 215 18.11 8.98 -14.85
C LYS A 215 19.11 8.69 -13.71
N PRO A 216 18.63 8.49 -12.48
CA PRO A 216 19.51 8.21 -11.34
C PRO A 216 20.33 6.92 -11.58
N ASP A 217 21.66 7.01 -11.49
CA ASP A 217 22.57 5.85 -11.49
C ASP A 217 22.52 5.17 -10.11
N VAL A 218 21.48 4.37 -9.89
CA VAL A 218 21.33 3.58 -8.65
C VAL A 218 22.11 2.28 -8.81
N ARG A 219 23.38 2.30 -8.40
CA ARG A 219 24.19 1.08 -8.26
C ARG A 219 23.72 0.33 -7.02
N VAL A 220 23.09 -0.82 -7.23
CA VAL A 220 22.58 -1.70 -6.18
C VAL A 220 23.73 -2.41 -5.46
#